data_AF-A0A4R4N1H7-F1
#
_entry.id   AF-A0A4R4N1H7-F1
#
_cell.length_a   1.000
_cell.length_b   1.000
_cell.length_c   1.000
_cell.angle_alpha   90.00
_cell.angle_beta   90.00
_cell.angle_gamma   90.00
#
_symmetry.space_group_name_H-M   'P 1'
#
loop_
_entity.id
_entity.type
_entity.pdbx_description
1 polymer ?
#
loop_
_entity_poly.entity_id
_entity_poly.type
_entity_poly.pdbx_seq_one_letter_code
_entity_poly.pdbx_strand_id
1 'polypeptide(L)'
;MTALSHRRELLDADARLRAELERAGTVNRARVEILLRWLESGAPAPALAPADQAALDRMRDLVNRPHATLGRVNGYLRGALRRLYRQRNIVLHGGSTRSVALRASLRTAGPLVGAALDRIAHGYASCDIPPLDLAARAQLALRIVEDPDDRRLHELLET
;
A
#
# COMPACT_ATOMS: atom_id res chain seq x y z
N MET A 1 3.12 7.53 1.24
CA MET A 1 4.28 8.18 0.59
C MET A 1 4.00 9.62 0.22
N THR A 2 2.89 9.92 -0.47
CA THR A 2 2.58 11.29 -0.93
C THR A 2 2.47 12.30 0.22
N ALA A 3 1.86 11.93 1.35
CA ALA A 3 1.79 12.81 2.53
C ALA A 3 3.18 13.21 3.08
N LEU A 4 4.17 12.30 3.03
CA LEU A 4 5.55 12.61 3.46
C LEU A 4 6.19 13.65 2.54
N SER A 5 5.84 13.67 1.26
CA SER A 5 6.38 14.64 0.29
C SER A 5 5.97 16.09 0.59
N HIS A 6 4.97 16.31 1.46
CA HIS A 6 4.51 17.64 1.86
C HIS A 6 4.98 18.05 3.26
N ARG A 7 5.77 17.21 3.95
CA ARG A 7 6.27 17.51 5.30
C ARG A 7 7.39 18.54 5.24
N ARG A 8 7.19 19.68 5.90
CA ARG A 8 8.13 20.81 5.88
C ARG A 8 9.48 20.43 6.45
N GLU A 9 9.47 19.69 7.56
CA GLU A 9 10.66 19.22 8.25
C GLU A 9 11.57 18.43 7.29
N LEU A 10 10.97 17.56 6.48
CA LEU A 10 11.66 16.74 5.48
C LEU A 10 12.19 17.58 4.31
N LEU A 11 11.41 18.55 3.83
CA LEU A 11 11.84 19.49 2.78
C LEU A 11 12.95 20.43 3.27
N ASP A 12 12.94 20.77 4.55
CA ASP A 12 13.91 21.66 5.19
C ASP A 12 15.27 21.00 5.41
N ALA A 13 15.28 19.68 5.56
CA ALA A 13 16.51 18.91 5.72
C ALA A 13 17.27 18.67 4.41
N ASP A 14 16.59 18.68 3.26
CA ASP A 14 17.20 18.35 1.97
C ASP A 14 16.74 19.31 0.87
N ALA A 15 17.60 20.30 0.57
CA ALA A 15 17.33 21.32 -0.44
C ALA A 15 17.18 20.74 -1.86
N ARG A 16 17.88 19.65 -2.18
CA ARG A 16 17.78 18.98 -3.48
C ARG A 16 16.42 18.30 -3.59
N LEU A 17 16.03 17.53 -2.57
CA LEU A 17 14.72 16.89 -2.50
C LEU A 17 13.59 17.91 -2.63
N ARG A 18 13.69 19.05 -1.92
CA ARG A 18 12.72 20.14 -2.03
C ARG A 18 12.58 20.63 -3.47
N ALA A 19 13.70 20.96 -4.12
CA ALA A 19 13.68 21.49 -5.48
C ALA A 19 13.13 20.47 -6.50
N GLU A 20 13.39 19.17 -6.33
CA GLU A 20 12.81 18.12 -7.18
C GLU A 20 11.30 18.00 -6.95
N LEU A 21 10.83 18.01 -5.70
CA LEU A 21 9.40 17.92 -5.36
C LEU A 21 8.61 19.17 -5.76
N GLU A 22 9.21 20.35 -5.72
CA GLU A 22 8.60 21.58 -6.24
C GLU A 22 8.46 21.53 -7.76
N ARG A 23 9.48 21.05 -8.48
CA ARG A 23 9.42 20.85 -9.94
C ARG A 23 8.36 19.83 -10.35
N ALA A 24 8.12 18.80 -9.55
CA ALA A 24 7.05 17.83 -9.79
C ALA A 24 5.63 18.39 -9.58
N GLY A 25 5.50 19.56 -8.93
CA GLY A 25 4.22 20.20 -8.67
C GLY A 25 3.26 19.29 -7.89
N THR A 26 2.01 19.18 -8.38
CA THR A 26 0.93 18.39 -7.77
C THR A 26 0.81 16.97 -8.34
N VAL A 27 1.71 16.55 -9.23
CA VAL A 27 1.65 15.23 -9.86
C VAL A 27 2.11 14.16 -8.90
N ASN A 28 1.17 13.49 -8.24
CA ASN A 28 1.43 12.49 -7.19
C ASN A 28 2.43 11.40 -7.62
N ARG A 29 2.35 10.93 -8.87
CA ARG A 29 3.27 9.92 -9.41
C ARG A 29 4.71 10.41 -9.41
N ALA A 30 4.97 11.59 -9.98
CA ALA A 30 6.31 12.18 -10.03
C ALA A 30 6.87 12.41 -8.62
N ARG A 31 6.03 12.88 -7.69
CA ARG A 31 6.40 13.07 -6.28
C ARG A 31 6.77 11.77 -5.59
N VAL A 32 6.01 10.70 -5.84
CA VAL A 32 6.30 9.37 -5.30
C VAL A 32 7.63 8.83 -5.84
N GLU A 33 7.89 8.99 -7.13
CA GLU A 33 9.15 8.54 -7.74
C GLU A 33 10.36 9.25 -7.12
N ILE A 34 10.30 10.58 -6.98
CA ILE A 34 11.35 11.37 -6.32
C ILE A 34 11.58 10.88 -4.90
N LEU A 35 10.50 10.65 -4.13
CA LEU A 35 10.60 10.25 -2.74
C LEU A 35 11.16 8.82 -2.58
N LEU A 36 10.85 7.91 -3.51
CA LEU A 36 11.45 6.57 -3.54
C LEU A 36 12.95 6.65 -3.80
N ARG A 37 13.39 7.40 -4.82
CA ARG A 37 14.83 7.59 -5.09
C ARG A 37 15.56 8.19 -3.90
N TRP A 38 14.94 9.13 -3.20
CA TRP A 38 15.50 9.71 -1.97
C TRP A 38 15.64 8.65 -0.86
N LEU A 39 14.63 7.82 -0.65
CA LEU A 39 14.69 6.72 0.32
C LEU A 39 15.78 5.69 -0.03
N GLU A 40 15.91 5.33 -1.32
CA GLU A 40 16.91 4.41 -1.84
C GLU A 40 18.33 4.96 -1.69
N SER A 41 18.51 6.28 -1.78
CA SER A 41 19.82 6.91 -1.63
C SER A 41 20.40 6.81 -0.21
N GLY A 42 19.58 6.41 0.78
CA GLY A 42 20.01 6.33 2.18
C GLY A 42 20.26 7.70 2.83
N ALA A 43 19.75 8.77 2.23
CA ALA A 43 19.90 10.12 2.75
C ALA A 43 19.43 10.23 4.22
N PRO A 44 20.16 10.96 5.07
CA PRO A 44 19.76 11.18 6.45
C PRO A 44 18.42 11.91 6.49
N ALA A 45 17.50 11.42 7.31
CA ALA A 45 16.23 12.10 7.52
C ALA A 45 16.29 12.96 8.78
N PRO A 46 15.60 14.10 8.81
CA PRO A 46 15.46 14.90 10.01
C PRO A 46 14.61 14.16 11.05
N ALA A 47 14.68 14.64 12.30
CA ALA A 47 13.76 14.19 13.34
C ALA A 47 12.34 14.66 13.01
N LEU A 48 11.43 13.70 12.81
CA LEU A 48 10.01 13.95 12.56
C LEU A 48 9.17 13.72 13.82
N ALA A 49 7.94 14.21 13.82
CA ALA A 49 6.96 13.83 14.84
C ALA A 49 6.80 12.28 14.89
N PRO A 50 6.52 11.68 16.05
CA PRO A 50 6.56 10.21 16.21
C PRO A 50 5.72 9.42 15.18
N ALA A 51 4.55 9.94 14.81
CA ALA A 51 3.69 9.31 13.80
C ALA A 51 4.28 9.36 12.38
N ASP A 52 4.91 10.48 12.03
CA ASP A 52 5.57 10.66 10.73
C ASP A 52 6.89 9.88 10.67
N GLN A 53 7.62 9.80 11.78
CA GLN A 53 8.80 8.94 11.90
C GLN A 53 8.42 7.47 11.67
N ALA A 54 7.38 6.97 12.34
CA ALA A 54 6.89 5.61 12.13
C ALA A 54 6.36 5.38 10.70
N ALA A 55 5.87 6.42 10.02
CA ALA A 55 5.52 6.33 8.60
C ALA A 55 6.77 6.24 7.72
N LEU A 56 7.79 7.06 7.97
CA LEU A 56 9.06 7.04 7.27
C LEU A 56 9.77 5.68 7.42
N ASP A 57 9.84 5.14 8.63
CA ASP A 57 10.47 3.85 8.91
C ASP A 57 9.78 2.70 8.17
N ARG A 58 8.44 2.70 8.12
CA ARG A 58 7.69 1.74 7.31
C ARG A 58 7.97 1.87 5.81
N MET A 59 8.18 3.09 5.30
CA MET A 59 8.53 3.29 3.89
C MET A 59 9.97 2.85 3.60
N ARG A 60 10.91 3.08 4.52
CA ARG A 60 12.28 2.53 4.43
C ARG A 60 12.27 1.01 4.44
N ASP A 61 11.49 0.38 5.32
CA ASP A 61 11.32 -1.08 5.34
C ASP A 61 10.72 -1.62 4.04
N LEU A 62 9.78 -0.88 3.43
CA LEU A 62 9.20 -1.24 2.15
C LEU A 62 10.22 -1.14 1.01
N VAL A 63 11.02 -0.08 0.96
CA VAL A 63 12.05 0.12 -0.06
C VAL A 63 13.19 -0.89 0.08
N ASN A 64 13.67 -1.12 1.29
CA ASN A 64 14.82 -1.99 1.54
C ASN A 64 14.48 -3.49 1.49
N ARG A 65 13.23 -3.86 1.78
CA ARG A 65 12.77 -5.25 1.86
C ARG A 65 11.35 -5.40 1.29
N PRO A 66 11.14 -5.12 -0.01
CA PRO A 66 9.81 -5.01 -0.60
C PRO A 66 9.03 -6.31 -0.53
N HIS A 67 9.61 -7.44 -0.93
CA HIS A 67 8.92 -8.74 -0.92
C HIS A 67 8.57 -9.18 0.50
N ALA A 68 9.49 -9.05 1.47
CA ALA A 68 9.20 -9.38 2.86
C ALA A 68 8.08 -8.50 3.43
N THR A 69 8.12 -7.19 3.17
CA THR A 69 7.12 -6.25 3.68
C THR A 69 5.75 -6.47 3.03
N LEU A 70 5.68 -6.56 1.70
CA LEU A 70 4.45 -6.84 0.98
C LEU A 70 3.91 -8.25 1.26
N GLY A 71 4.78 -9.23 1.44
CA GLY A 71 4.44 -10.59 1.85
C GLY A 71 3.75 -10.63 3.21
N ARG A 72 4.25 -9.89 4.21
CA ARG A 72 3.58 -9.73 5.51
C ARG A 72 2.20 -9.10 5.37
N VAL A 73 2.08 -8.02 4.58
CA VAL A 73 0.79 -7.36 4.30
C VAL A 73 -0.20 -8.34 3.66
N ASN A 74 0.21 -9.07 2.63
CA ASN A 74 -0.59 -10.13 1.99
C ASN A 74 -1.01 -11.22 3.01
N GLY A 75 -0.12 -11.60 3.93
CA GLY A 75 -0.44 -12.51 5.04
C GLY A 75 -1.55 -11.98 5.95
N TYR A 76 -1.48 -10.71 6.35
CA TYR A 76 -2.53 -10.06 7.15
C TYR A 76 -3.86 -9.98 6.42
N LEU A 77 -3.86 -9.62 5.13
CA LEU A 77 -5.06 -9.57 4.29
C LEU A 77 -5.70 -10.97 4.19
N ARG A 78 -4.92 -12.00 3.87
CA ARG A 78 -5.39 -13.39 3.83
C ARG A 78 -5.98 -13.83 5.17
N GLY A 79 -5.34 -13.47 6.28
CA GLY A 79 -5.84 -13.76 7.63
C GLY A 79 -7.20 -13.10 7.89
N ALA A 80 -7.35 -11.83 7.53
CA ALA A 80 -8.61 -11.09 7.69
C ALA A 80 -9.74 -11.69 6.85
N LEU A 81 -9.47 -11.97 5.56
CA LEU A 81 -10.46 -12.56 4.65
C LEU A 81 -10.85 -13.99 5.03
N ARG A 82 -9.90 -14.82 5.50
CA ARG A 82 -10.20 -16.15 6.04
C ARG A 82 -11.12 -16.08 7.26
N ARG A 83 -10.89 -15.12 8.17
CA ARG A 83 -11.79 -14.90 9.32
C ARG A 83 -13.18 -14.49 8.85
N LEU A 84 -13.28 -13.55 7.90
CA LEU A 84 -14.55 -13.14 7.31
C LEU A 84 -15.30 -14.33 6.69
N TYR A 85 -14.61 -15.16 5.90
CA TYR A 85 -15.18 -16.35 5.29
C TYR A 85 -15.73 -17.34 6.32
N ARG A 86 -14.98 -17.59 7.42
CA ARG A 86 -15.46 -18.44 8.52
C ARG A 86 -16.71 -17.85 9.18
N GLN A 87 -16.74 -16.53 9.41
CA GLN A 87 -17.91 -15.87 9.97
C GLN A 87 -19.13 -15.95 9.03
N ARG A 88 -18.93 -15.75 7.73
CA ARG A 88 -19.98 -15.96 6.72
C ARG A 88 -20.57 -17.38 6.82
N ASN A 89 -19.72 -18.41 6.90
CA ASN A 89 -20.20 -19.79 6.97
C ASN A 89 -20.96 -20.08 8.27
N ILE A 90 -20.55 -19.50 9.41
CA ILE A 90 -21.30 -19.62 10.67
C ILE A 90 -22.68 -18.97 10.55
N VAL A 91 -22.78 -17.79 9.94
CA VAL A 91 -24.06 -17.11 9.73
C VAL A 91 -24.96 -17.92 8.79
N LEU A 92 -24.41 -18.40 7.67
CA LEU A 92 -25.17 -19.14 6.65
C LEU A 92 -25.63 -20.52 7.12
N HIS A 93 -24.77 -21.27 7.81
CA HIS A 93 -25.08 -22.65 8.23
C HIS A 93 -25.66 -22.74 9.63
N GLY A 94 -25.24 -21.85 10.53
CA GLY A 94 -25.72 -21.81 11.91
C GLY A 94 -26.87 -20.84 12.13
N GLY A 95 -27.30 -20.08 11.10
CA GLY A 95 -28.38 -19.10 11.18
C GLY A 95 -28.15 -17.99 12.22
N SER A 96 -26.90 -17.81 12.68
CA SER A 96 -26.59 -17.01 13.87
C SER A 96 -25.58 -15.92 13.57
N THR A 97 -25.98 -14.68 13.82
CA THR A 97 -25.13 -13.49 13.79
C THR A 97 -24.53 -13.17 15.15
N ARG A 98 -24.80 -13.97 16.19
CA ARG A 98 -24.33 -13.75 17.56
C ARG A 98 -22.89 -14.23 17.81
N SER A 99 -22.11 -14.46 16.76
CA SER A 99 -20.70 -14.83 16.93
C SER A 99 -19.93 -13.65 17.54
N VAL A 100 -19.27 -13.91 18.67
CA VAL A 100 -18.39 -12.95 19.36
C VAL A 100 -17.30 -12.39 18.43
N ALA A 101 -16.86 -13.20 17.46
CA ALA A 101 -15.83 -12.82 16.50
C ALA A 101 -16.37 -12.07 15.26
N LEU A 102 -17.69 -12.01 15.05
CA LEU A 102 -18.28 -11.39 13.85
C LEU A 102 -17.98 -9.90 13.77
N ARG A 103 -18.26 -9.15 14.83
CA ARG A 103 -18.05 -7.69 14.88
C ARG A 103 -16.57 -7.32 14.68
N ALA A 104 -15.67 -8.06 15.33
CA ALA A 104 -14.23 -7.85 15.15
C ALA A 104 -13.78 -8.16 13.72
N SER A 105 -14.28 -9.27 13.14
CA SER A 105 -13.95 -9.65 11.76
C SER A 105 -14.45 -8.62 10.75
N LEU A 106 -15.67 -8.10 10.91
CA LEU A 106 -16.22 -7.06 10.04
C LEU A 106 -15.48 -5.73 10.16
N ARG A 107 -15.10 -5.32 11.39
CA ARG A 107 -14.32 -4.09 11.61
C ARG A 107 -12.96 -4.11 10.91
N THR A 108 -12.33 -5.28 10.82
CA THR A 108 -11.04 -5.44 10.12
C THR A 108 -11.20 -5.67 8.62
N ALA A 109 -12.11 -6.56 8.21
CA ALA A 109 -12.22 -6.97 6.81
C ALA A 109 -13.08 -6.02 5.96
N GLY A 110 -14.05 -5.32 6.55
CA GLY A 110 -14.95 -4.41 5.85
C GLY A 110 -14.23 -3.32 5.05
N PRO A 111 -13.34 -2.52 5.67
CA PRO A 111 -12.56 -1.51 4.95
C PRO A 111 -11.67 -2.10 3.85
N LEU A 112 -11.12 -3.31 4.07
CA LEU A 112 -10.27 -3.99 3.08
C LEU A 112 -11.08 -4.44 1.86
N VAL A 113 -12.27 -4.99 2.07
CA VAL A 113 -13.19 -5.36 0.99
C VAL A 113 -13.62 -4.11 0.22
N GLY A 114 -13.95 -3.02 0.92
CA GLY A 114 -14.29 -1.75 0.28
C GLY A 114 -13.17 -1.23 -0.61
N ALA A 115 -11.93 -1.20 -0.10
CA ALA A 115 -10.77 -0.78 -0.88
C ALA A 115 -10.47 -1.70 -2.08
N ALA A 116 -10.67 -3.02 -1.93
CA ALA A 116 -10.50 -3.96 -3.03
C ALA A 116 -11.55 -3.76 -4.13
N LEU A 117 -12.81 -3.56 -3.76
CA LEU A 117 -13.91 -3.29 -4.70
C LEU A 117 -13.71 -1.95 -5.42
N ASP A 118 -13.30 -0.91 -4.70
CA ASP A 118 -12.93 0.38 -5.27
C ASP A 118 -11.82 0.22 -6.32
N ARG A 119 -10.77 -0.57 -6.00
CA ARG A 119 -9.68 -0.81 -6.94
C ARG A 119 -10.10 -1.60 -8.18
N ILE A 120 -10.97 -2.59 -8.02
CA ILE A 120 -11.54 -3.36 -9.13
C ILE A 120 -12.41 -2.45 -10.02
N ALA A 121 -13.28 -1.65 -9.41
CA ALA A 121 -14.15 -0.73 -10.13
C ALA A 121 -13.33 0.32 -10.90
N HIS A 122 -12.29 0.87 -10.27
CA HIS A 122 -11.37 1.81 -10.92
C HIS A 122 -10.62 1.17 -12.09
N GLY A 123 -10.00 0.00 -11.90
CA GLY A 123 -9.27 -0.69 -12.97
C GLY A 123 -10.15 -1.03 -14.17
N TYR A 124 -11.40 -1.43 -13.92
CA TYR A 124 -12.38 -1.65 -14.98
C TYR A 124 -12.79 -0.33 -15.67
N ALA A 125 -13.17 0.69 -14.91
CA ALA A 125 -13.73 1.93 -15.46
C ALA A 125 -12.67 2.83 -16.14
N SER A 126 -11.44 2.84 -15.64
CA SER A 126 -10.38 3.75 -16.10
C SER A 126 -9.39 3.10 -17.05
N CYS A 127 -9.21 1.78 -16.97
CA CYS A 127 -8.15 1.06 -17.70
C CYS A 127 -8.67 -0.14 -18.50
N ASP A 128 -9.98 -0.39 -18.50
CA ASP A 128 -10.63 -1.53 -19.17
C ASP A 128 -10.00 -2.89 -18.79
N ILE A 129 -9.60 -3.03 -17.51
CA ILE A 129 -8.98 -4.26 -17.00
C ILE A 129 -10.05 -5.14 -16.36
N PRO A 130 -10.26 -6.37 -16.85
CA PRO A 130 -11.15 -7.32 -16.20
C PRO A 130 -10.72 -7.64 -14.76
N PRO A 131 -11.66 -7.87 -13.82
CA PRO A 131 -11.32 -8.11 -12.41
C PRO A 131 -10.35 -9.28 -12.17
N LEU A 132 -10.47 -10.35 -12.95
CA LEU A 132 -9.59 -11.52 -12.85
C LEU A 132 -8.16 -11.18 -13.33
N ASP A 133 -8.05 -10.40 -14.39
CA ASP A 133 -6.76 -9.97 -14.94
C ASP A 133 -6.06 -9.03 -13.95
N LEU A 134 -6.80 -8.13 -13.31
CA LEU A 134 -6.27 -7.27 -12.24
C LEU A 134 -5.70 -8.11 -11.08
N ALA A 135 -6.41 -9.16 -10.66
CA ALA A 135 -5.93 -10.06 -9.62
C ALA A 135 -4.68 -10.85 -10.04
N ALA A 136 -4.63 -11.32 -11.29
CA ALA A 136 -3.48 -12.02 -11.85
C ALA A 136 -2.25 -11.09 -11.92
N ARG A 137 -2.43 -9.85 -12.39
CA ARG A 137 -1.38 -8.81 -12.42
C ARG A 137 -0.86 -8.51 -11.03
N ALA A 138 -1.75 -8.34 -10.04
CA ALA A 138 -1.35 -8.10 -8.66
C ALA A 138 -0.58 -9.30 -8.06
N GLN A 139 -0.98 -10.53 -8.39
CA GLN A 139 -0.25 -11.73 -7.95
C GLN A 139 1.14 -11.82 -8.59
N LEU A 140 1.25 -11.53 -9.88
CA LEU A 140 2.53 -11.53 -10.60
C LEU A 140 3.45 -10.44 -10.02
N ALA A 141 2.94 -9.22 -9.87
CA ALA A 141 3.64 -8.09 -9.29
C ALA A 141 4.24 -8.41 -7.91
N LEU A 142 3.50 -9.08 -7.03
CA LEU A 142 4.01 -9.50 -5.73
C LEU A 142 5.14 -10.54 -5.80
N ARG A 143 5.20 -11.34 -6.87
CA ARG A 143 6.27 -12.34 -7.07
C ARG A 143 7.55 -11.73 -7.64
N ILE A 144 7.44 -10.70 -8.47
CA ILE A 144 8.57 -10.11 -9.21
C ILE A 144 9.14 -8.85 -8.56
N VAL A 145 8.58 -8.37 -7.44
CA VAL A 145 8.99 -7.11 -6.79
C VAL A 145 10.45 -7.05 -6.30
N GLU A 146 11.19 -8.15 -6.38
CA GLU A 146 12.63 -8.22 -6.08
C GLU A 146 13.52 -8.26 -7.34
N ASP A 147 12.94 -8.36 -8.54
CA ASP A 147 13.72 -8.35 -9.78
C ASP A 147 14.23 -6.92 -10.05
N PRO A 148 15.55 -6.67 -9.96
CA PRO A 148 16.13 -5.33 -10.10
C PRO A 148 15.78 -4.64 -11.42
N ASP A 149 15.44 -5.42 -12.45
CA ASP A 149 15.21 -4.93 -13.81
C ASP A 149 13.73 -4.79 -14.19
N ASP A 150 12.77 -5.31 -13.42
CA ASP A 150 11.44 -5.59 -13.99
C ASP A 150 10.31 -4.62 -13.58
N ARG A 151 10.23 -4.14 -12.32
CA ARG A 151 9.27 -3.07 -11.91
C ARG A 151 9.67 -2.27 -10.69
N ARG A 152 9.51 -0.94 -10.77
CA ARG A 152 9.72 -0.04 -9.61
C ARG A 152 8.50 -0.07 -8.67
N LEU A 153 8.74 0.08 -7.36
CA LEU A 153 7.69 0.04 -6.31
C LEU A 153 6.48 0.95 -6.58
N HIS A 154 6.67 2.08 -7.26
CA HIS A 154 5.58 3.00 -7.58
C HIS A 154 4.70 2.53 -8.76
N GLU A 155 5.21 1.65 -9.62
CA GLU A 155 4.46 1.09 -10.74
C GLU A 155 3.46 0.03 -10.27
N LEU A 156 3.64 -0.50 -9.05
CA LEU A 156 2.64 -1.33 -8.37
C LEU A 156 1.35 -0.58 -8.04
N LEU A 157 1.39 0.75 -8.06
CA LEU A 157 0.24 1.62 -7.77
C LEU A 157 -0.57 1.96 -9.03
N GLU A 158 -0.03 1.66 -10.21
CA GLU A 158 -0.60 1.99 -11.52
C GLU A 158 -1.06 0.69 -12.19
N THR A 159 -2.25 0.24 -11.79
CA THR A 159 -3.04 -0.78 -12.51
C THR A 159 -4.31 -0.15 -13.03
#